data_AF-A0A662TRH6-F1
#
_entry.id   AF-A0A662TRH6-F1
#
_cell.length_a   1.000
_cell.length_b   1.000
_cell.length_c   1.000
_cell.angle_alpha   90.00
_cell.angle_beta   90.00
_cell.angle_gamma   90.00
#
_symmetry.space_group_name_H-M   'P 1'
#
loop_
_entity.id
_entity.type
_entity.pdbx_description
1 polymer ?
#
loop_
_entity_poly.entity_id
_entity_poly.type
_entity_poly.pdbx_seq_one_letter_code
_entity_poly.pdbx_strand_id
1 'polypeptide(L)'
;MCVNLELVIDYVGFPDFYRGHGHAFSPPDLIACVRFGFSVSYQETVREIKDLIEEEINRTWSIEYLDTSPEAKKMVEAITDEDIRRVINETIKGEDNEEYFKDIPEDLRIPEDWEGDNPMLIGYLHIYRL
;
A
#
# COMPACT_ATOMS: atom_id res chain seq x y z
N MET A 1 9.81 21.55 -6.00
CA MET A 1 8.42 21.17 -5.73
C MET A 1 8.51 19.93 -4.87
N CYS A 2 8.06 19.98 -3.62
CA CYS A 2 8.23 18.88 -2.68
C CYS A 2 6.87 18.28 -2.38
N VAL A 3 6.81 16.95 -2.30
CA VAL A 3 5.63 16.21 -1.83
C VAL A 3 6.00 15.48 -0.55
N ASN A 4 5.01 15.22 0.29
CA ASN A 4 5.12 14.26 1.36
C ASN A 4 4.37 12.98 0.96
N LEU A 5 4.98 11.83 1.20
CA LEU A 5 4.39 10.52 0.92
C LEU A 5 4.04 9.85 2.24
N GLU A 6 2.86 9.26 2.30
CA GLU A 6 2.42 8.45 3.44
C GLU A 6 1.88 7.13 2.91
N LEU A 7 2.42 6.02 3.42
CA LEU A 7 1.93 4.68 3.11
C LEU A 7 1.03 4.22 4.26
N VAL A 8 -0.20 3.83 3.94
CA VAL A 8 -1.18 3.35 4.91
C VAL A 8 -1.55 1.91 4.55
N ILE A 9 -1.33 0.98 5.49
CA ILE A 9 -1.92 -0.36 5.42
C ILE A 9 -3.30 -0.27 6.07
N ASP A 10 -4.32 -0.28 5.24
CA ASP A 10 -5.69 0.02 5.65
C ASP A 10 -6.45 -1.25 6.07
N TYR A 11 -6.17 -2.37 5.40
CA TYR A 11 -6.87 -3.62 5.68
C TYR A 11 -6.04 -4.86 5.34
N VAL A 12 -6.21 -5.90 6.15
CA VAL A 12 -5.69 -7.24 5.92
C VAL A 12 -6.81 -8.24 6.21
N GLY A 13 -7.24 -9.00 5.21
CA GLY A 13 -8.29 -10.01 5.37
C GLY A 13 -9.08 -10.25 4.09
N PHE A 14 -10.20 -10.97 4.20
CA PHE A 14 -11.04 -11.25 3.04
C PHE A 14 -11.68 -9.97 2.48
N PRO A 15 -11.60 -9.73 1.16
CA PRO A 15 -12.01 -8.46 0.56
C PRO A 15 -13.52 -8.18 0.70
N ASP A 16 -14.36 -9.21 0.86
CA ASP A 16 -15.80 -9.06 1.06
C ASP A 16 -16.17 -8.27 2.33
N PHE A 17 -15.26 -8.19 3.30
CA PHE A 17 -15.46 -7.43 4.54
C PHE A 17 -14.83 -6.04 4.49
N TYR A 18 -14.15 -5.69 3.40
CA TYR A 18 -13.52 -4.40 3.25
C TYR A 18 -14.56 -3.33 2.88
N ARG A 19 -14.63 -2.27 3.71
CA ARG A 19 -15.65 -1.20 3.57
C ARG A 19 -15.20 0.00 2.75
N GLY A 20 -13.98 -0.04 2.22
CA GLY A 20 -13.39 1.03 1.44
C GLY A 20 -12.65 2.06 2.30
N HIS A 21 -11.86 2.87 1.61
CA HIS A 21 -11.11 4.01 2.12
C HIS A 21 -11.70 5.29 1.52
N GLY A 22 -12.27 6.15 2.37
CA GLY A 22 -13.02 7.32 1.93
C GLY A 22 -12.23 8.62 2.04
N HIS A 23 -12.19 9.40 0.95
CA HIS A 23 -11.54 10.72 0.91
C HIS A 23 -12.49 11.91 1.12
N ALA A 24 -13.74 11.68 1.55
CA ALA A 24 -14.77 12.71 1.65
C ALA A 24 -14.40 13.90 2.58
N PHE A 25 -13.46 13.68 3.50
CA PHE A 25 -12.94 14.68 4.43
C PHE A 25 -11.40 14.73 4.45
N SER A 26 -10.77 14.35 3.33
CA SER A 26 -9.31 14.44 3.21
C SER A 26 -8.82 15.88 3.40
N PRO A 27 -7.65 16.07 4.01
CA PRO A 27 -7.09 17.40 4.20
C PRO A 27 -6.78 18.03 2.83
N PRO A 28 -6.84 19.37 2.72
CA PRO A 28 -6.79 20.08 1.43
C PRO A 28 -5.43 19.98 0.72
N ASP A 29 -4.39 19.54 1.43
CA ASP A 29 -3.05 19.28 0.92
C ASP A 29 -2.89 17.87 0.34
N LEU A 30 -3.83 16.94 0.55
CA LEU A 30 -3.82 15.64 -0.12
C LEU A 30 -4.19 15.84 -1.61
N ILE A 31 -3.21 15.68 -2.49
CA ILE A 31 -3.37 15.96 -3.93
C ILE A 31 -3.66 14.70 -4.75
N ALA A 32 -3.20 13.54 -4.29
CA ALA A 32 -3.44 12.27 -4.97
C ALA A 32 -3.37 11.07 -4.01
N CYS A 33 -3.99 9.99 -4.41
CA CYS A 33 -3.98 8.71 -3.71
C CYS A 33 -3.76 7.58 -4.71
N VAL A 34 -2.85 6.65 -4.37
CA VAL A 34 -2.63 5.43 -5.14
C VAL A 34 -3.09 4.25 -4.30
N ARG A 35 -4.10 3.53 -4.77
CA ARG A 35 -4.53 2.28 -4.13
C ARG A 35 -3.63 1.14 -4.59
N PHE A 36 -3.23 0.28 -3.67
CA PHE A 36 -2.63 -1.01 -3.98
C PHE A 36 -3.32 -2.12 -3.18
N GLY A 37 -3.19 -3.35 -3.68
CA GLY A 37 -3.59 -4.51 -2.90
C GLY A 37 -3.28 -5.81 -3.61
N PHE A 38 -2.91 -6.80 -2.84
CA PHE A 38 -2.47 -8.11 -3.32
C PHE A 38 -2.89 -9.20 -2.33
N SER A 39 -3.02 -10.42 -2.85
CA SER A 39 -3.33 -11.59 -2.04
C SER A 39 -2.15 -11.93 -1.12
N VAL A 40 -2.46 -12.38 0.08
CA VAL A 40 -1.49 -12.84 1.07
C VAL A 40 -1.93 -14.19 1.64
N SER A 41 -0.98 -14.94 2.17
CA SER A 41 -1.16 -16.25 2.80
C SER A 41 -0.92 -16.19 4.32
N TYR A 42 -0.49 -15.03 4.83
CA TYR A 42 0.01 -14.84 6.18
C TYR A 42 1.33 -15.58 6.48
N GLN A 43 2.04 -15.99 5.43
CA GLN A 43 3.36 -16.62 5.52
C GLN A 43 4.46 -15.72 4.96
N GLU A 44 4.11 -14.55 4.44
CA GLU A 44 5.04 -13.63 3.80
C GLU A 44 6.05 -13.06 4.80
N THR A 45 7.28 -12.94 4.33
CA THR A 45 8.35 -12.21 4.98
C THR A 45 8.16 -10.70 4.84
N VAL A 46 8.83 -9.94 5.71
CA VAL A 46 8.90 -8.47 5.63
C VAL A 46 9.38 -8.03 4.24
N ARG A 47 10.37 -8.70 3.66
CA ARG A 47 10.87 -8.38 2.32
C ARG A 47 9.81 -8.61 1.25
N GLU A 48 9.15 -9.77 1.25
CA GLU A 48 8.12 -10.08 0.26
C GLU A 48 6.98 -9.05 0.30
N ILE A 49 6.57 -8.60 1.48
CA ILE A 49 5.57 -7.54 1.61
C ILE A 49 6.06 -6.22 1.01
N LYS A 50 7.30 -5.80 1.28
CA LYS A 50 7.85 -4.57 0.69
C LYS A 50 7.91 -4.67 -0.83
N ASP A 51 8.40 -5.80 -1.35
CA ASP A 51 8.56 -6.06 -2.78
C ASP A 51 7.18 -6.06 -3.48
N LEU A 52 6.15 -6.70 -2.89
CA LEU A 52 4.79 -6.72 -3.43
C LEU A 52 4.11 -5.35 -3.42
N ILE A 53 4.31 -4.54 -2.36
CA ILE A 53 3.79 -3.17 -2.30
C ILE A 53 4.43 -2.32 -3.41
N GLU A 54 5.76 -2.40 -3.56
CA GLU A 54 6.47 -1.66 -4.60
C GLU A 54 6.00 -2.09 -6.00
N GLU A 55 5.88 -3.40 -6.25
CA GLU A 55 5.40 -3.93 -7.52
C GLU A 55 3.99 -3.43 -7.84
N GLU A 56 3.05 -3.53 -6.89
CA GLU A 56 1.67 -3.13 -7.14
C GLU A 56 1.53 -1.61 -7.35
N ILE A 57 2.21 -0.78 -6.54
CA ILE A 57 2.19 0.68 -6.75
C ILE A 57 2.69 1.03 -8.16
N ASN A 58 3.78 0.40 -8.61
CA ASN A 58 4.37 0.66 -9.92
C ASN A 58 3.53 0.08 -11.08
N ARG A 59 2.84 -1.05 -10.86
CA ARG A 59 2.06 -1.74 -11.87
C ARG A 59 0.67 -1.14 -12.07
N THR A 60 -0.07 -0.88 -11.00
CA THR A 60 -1.47 -0.47 -11.13
C THR A 60 -1.57 0.97 -11.61
N TRP A 61 -0.67 1.85 -11.14
CA TRP A 61 -0.71 3.32 -11.32
C TRP A 61 -2.15 3.88 -11.33
N SER A 62 -3.03 3.33 -10.49
CA SER A 62 -4.43 3.73 -10.39
C SER A 62 -4.49 4.93 -9.45
N ILE A 63 -4.06 6.06 -10.00
CA ILE A 63 -3.98 7.32 -9.27
C ILE A 63 -5.36 7.99 -9.27
N GLU A 64 -5.92 8.14 -8.08
CA GLU A 64 -7.02 9.05 -7.83
C GLU A 64 -6.45 10.46 -7.59
N TYR A 65 -6.63 11.36 -8.55
CA TYR A 65 -6.26 12.76 -8.39
C TYR A 65 -7.37 13.51 -7.64
N LEU A 66 -7.05 14.03 -6.46
CA LEU A 66 -7.94 14.90 -5.68
C LEU A 66 -7.75 16.37 -6.05
N ASP A 67 -6.53 16.77 -6.40
CA ASP A 67 -6.22 18.04 -7.07
C ASP A 67 -5.85 17.76 -8.53
N THR A 68 -6.68 18.25 -9.45
CA THR A 68 -6.50 18.04 -10.91
C THR A 68 -5.71 19.15 -11.59
N SER A 69 -5.18 20.13 -10.83
CA SER A 69 -4.37 21.22 -11.37
C SER A 69 -3.11 20.69 -12.06
N PRO A 70 -2.62 21.37 -13.12
CA PRO A 70 -1.38 20.98 -13.79
C PRO A 70 -0.16 20.94 -12.87
N GLU A 71 -0.17 21.74 -11.81
CA GLU A 71 0.90 21.76 -10.80
C GLU A 71 0.88 20.50 -9.93
N ALA A 72 -0.28 20.11 -9.39
CA ALA A 72 -0.42 18.86 -8.63
C ALA A 72 -0.01 17.64 -9.46
N LYS A 73 -0.42 17.57 -10.72
CA LYS A 73 -0.05 16.46 -11.62
C LYS A 73 1.46 16.36 -11.83
N LYS A 74 2.13 17.50 -12.07
CA LYS A 74 3.60 17.54 -12.19
C LYS A 74 4.32 17.12 -10.90
N MET A 75 3.74 17.42 -9.73
CA MET A 75 4.29 16.97 -8.45
C MET A 75 4.21 15.44 -8.32
N VAL A 76 3.07 14.85 -8.68
CA VAL A 76 2.86 13.40 -8.67
C VAL A 76 3.77 12.70 -9.69
N GLU A 77 3.88 13.23 -10.90
CA GLU A 77 4.76 12.70 -11.97
C GLU A 77 6.26 12.79 -11.63
N ALA A 78 6.65 13.63 -10.67
CA ALA A 78 8.03 13.78 -10.23
C ALA A 78 8.43 12.80 -9.12
N ILE A 79 7.49 12.00 -8.59
CA ILE A 79 7.77 10.96 -7.59
C ILE A 79 8.62 9.87 -8.24
N THR A 80 9.67 9.45 -7.54
CA THR A 80 10.60 8.42 -8.02
C THR A 80 10.39 7.09 -7.28
N ASP A 81 10.88 6.00 -7.88
CA ASP A 81 10.92 4.69 -7.22
C ASP A 81 11.70 4.75 -5.88
N GLU A 82 12.71 5.63 -5.78
CA GLU A 82 13.46 5.82 -4.53
C GLU A 82 12.59 6.45 -3.42
N ASP A 83 11.71 7.38 -3.77
CA ASP A 83 10.75 7.96 -2.82
C ASP A 83 9.75 6.90 -2.34
N ILE A 84 9.27 6.05 -3.25
CA ILE A 84 8.35 4.95 -2.94
C ILE A 84 9.05 3.93 -2.01
N ARG A 85 10.26 3.49 -2.36
CA ARG A 85 11.05 2.57 -1.52
C ARG A 85 11.35 3.15 -0.16
N ARG A 86 11.62 4.45 -0.08
CA ARG A 86 11.87 5.14 1.19
C ARG A 86 10.64 5.08 2.09
N VAL A 87 9.47 5.49 1.61
CA VAL A 87 8.24 5.46 2.43
C VAL A 87 7.81 4.04 2.82
N ILE A 88 8.05 3.05 1.94
CA ILE A 88 7.83 1.63 2.26
C ILE A 88 8.72 1.19 3.43
N ASN A 89 10.02 1.48 3.40
CA ASN A 89 10.94 1.12 4.49
C ASN A 89 10.71 1.96 5.77
N GLU A 90 10.19 3.18 5.62
CA GLU A 90 9.76 4.00 6.76
C GLU A 90 8.51 3.45 7.44
N THR A 91 7.64 2.77 6.70
CA THR A 91 6.36 2.23 7.22
C THR A 91 6.48 0.78 7.67
N ILE A 92 7.05 -0.08 6.83
CA ILE A 92 7.19 -1.52 7.06
C ILE A 92 8.50 -1.79 7.80
N LYS A 93 8.40 -2.13 9.09
CA LYS A 93 9.53 -2.38 9.99
C LYS A 93 9.79 -3.88 10.15
N GLY A 94 11.04 -4.22 10.46
CA GLY A 94 11.51 -5.58 10.66
C GLY A 94 12.73 -5.89 9.79
N GLU A 95 13.40 -7.00 10.11
CA GLU A 95 14.43 -7.55 9.23
C GLU A 95 13.78 -8.27 8.05
N ASP A 96 14.45 -8.26 6.89
CA ASP A 96 13.88 -8.76 5.63
C ASP A 96 13.39 -10.22 5.67
N ASN A 97 14.01 -11.07 6.49
CA ASN A 97 13.65 -12.49 6.64
C ASN A 97 12.66 -12.76 7.79
N GLU A 98 12.24 -11.74 8.54
CA GLU A 98 11.22 -11.91 9.57
C GLU A 98 9.85 -12.13 8.95
N GLU A 99 9.01 -12.94 9.59
CA GLU A 99 7.61 -13.07 9.23
C GLU A 99 6.88 -11.73 9.45
N TYR A 100 6.23 -11.22 8.41
CA TYR A 100 5.46 -9.98 8.52
C TYR A 100 4.20 -10.19 9.39
N PHE A 101 3.54 -11.33 9.22
CA PHE A 101 2.32 -11.72 9.95
C PHE A 101 2.61 -12.59 11.17
N LYS A 102 3.71 -12.33 11.90
CA LYS A 102 4.15 -13.13 13.05
C LYS A 102 3.11 -13.30 14.17
N ASP A 103 2.19 -12.35 14.29
CA ASP A 103 1.13 -12.36 15.32
C ASP A 103 -0.12 -13.15 14.88
N ILE A 104 -0.16 -13.62 13.62
CA ILE A 104 -1.25 -14.46 13.11
C ILE A 104 -0.98 -15.93 13.49
N PRO A 105 -1.92 -16.58 14.20
CA PRO A 105 -1.86 -18.00 14.52
C PRO A 105 -1.64 -18.89 13.30
N GLU A 106 -0.87 -19.95 13.47
CA GLU A 106 -0.50 -20.89 12.39
C GLU A 106 -1.72 -21.56 11.73
N ASP A 107 -2.77 -21.84 12.51
CA ASP A 107 -4.03 -22.42 12.03
C ASP A 107 -4.88 -21.46 11.18
N LEU A 108 -4.55 -20.17 11.18
CA LEU A 108 -5.17 -19.16 10.32
C LEU A 108 -4.34 -18.87 9.06
N ARG A 109 -3.13 -19.40 8.94
CA ARG A 109 -2.28 -19.23 7.75
C ARG A 109 -2.80 -20.07 6.60
N ILE A 110 -2.74 -19.51 5.39
CA ILE A 110 -3.26 -20.16 4.20
C ILE A 110 -2.20 -21.10 3.62
N PRO A 111 -2.47 -22.42 3.53
CA PRO A 111 -1.48 -23.36 2.99
C PRO A 111 -1.32 -23.20 1.48
N GLU A 112 -0.19 -23.65 0.93
CA GLU A 112 0.13 -23.51 -0.50
C GLU A 112 -0.86 -24.25 -1.41
N ASP A 113 -1.50 -25.31 -0.92
CA ASP A 113 -2.49 -26.12 -1.65
C ASP A 113 -3.94 -25.63 -1.44
N TRP A 114 -4.13 -24.46 -0.85
CA TRP A 114 -5.45 -23.85 -0.69
C TRP A 114 -6.09 -23.52 -2.03
N GLU A 115 -7.30 -24.05 -2.27
CA GLU A 115 -8.08 -23.82 -3.49
C GLU A 115 -9.14 -22.69 -3.34
N GLY A 116 -9.26 -22.09 -2.16
CA GLY A 116 -10.21 -21.00 -1.89
C GLY A 116 -9.65 -19.61 -2.16
N ASP A 117 -10.44 -18.58 -1.87
CA ASP A 117 -9.97 -17.20 -1.94
C ASP A 117 -8.90 -16.93 -0.87
N ASN A 118 -7.90 -16.13 -1.22
CA ASN A 118 -6.90 -15.66 -0.27
C ASN A 118 -7.34 -14.34 0.37
N PRO A 119 -6.96 -14.07 1.63
CA PRO A 119 -7.03 -12.74 2.17
C PRO A 119 -6.19 -11.77 1.33
N MET A 120 -6.56 -10.51 1.36
CA MET A 120 -5.85 -9.43 0.70
C MET A 120 -5.24 -8.50 1.73
N LEU A 121 -4.03 -8.03 1.46
CA LEU A 121 -3.51 -6.81 2.04
C LEU A 121 -3.90 -5.65 1.11
N ILE A 122 -4.55 -4.64 1.67
CA ILE A 122 -5.01 -3.44 0.95
C ILE A 122 -4.40 -2.22 1.63
N GLY A 123 -3.86 -1.33 0.82
CA GLY A 123 -3.31 -0.08 1.32
C GLY A 123 -3.33 1.03 0.30
N TYR A 124 -2.84 2.19 0.75
CA TYR A 124 -2.87 3.43 0.01
C TYR A 124 -1.54 4.17 0.15
N LEU A 125 -1.07 4.74 -0.94
CA LEU A 125 -0.01 5.74 -0.94
C LEU A 125 -0.67 7.11 -1.11
N HIS A 126 -0.67 7.90 -0.05
CA HIS A 126 -1.15 9.27 -0.03
C HIS A 126 -0.03 10.23 -0.41
N ILE A 127 -0.36 11.18 -1.29
CA ILE A 127 0.57 12.17 -1.81
C ILE A 127 0.07 13.54 -1.40
N TYR A 128 0.83 14.21 -0.54
CA TYR A 128 0.50 15.55 -0.05
C TYR A 128 1.40 16.60 -0.67
N ARG A 129 0.85 17.78 -0.91
CA ARG A 129 1.62 18.98 -1.24
C ARG A 129 2.25 19.54 0.04
N LEU A 130 3.56 19.84 -0.02
CA LEU A 130 4.28 20.60 1.02
C LEU A 130 4.23 22.11 0.78
#